data_AF-S3ZV45-F1
#
_entry.id   AF-S3ZV45-F1
#
_cell.length_a   1.000
_cell.length_b   1.000
_cell.length_c   1.000
_cell.angle_alpha   90.00
_cell.angle_beta   90.00
_cell.angle_gamma   90.00
#
_symmetry.space_group_name_H-M   'P 1'
#
loop_
_entity.id
_entity.type
_entity.pdbx_description
1 polymer ?
#
loop_
_entity_poly.entity_id
_entity_poly.type
_entity_poly.pdbx_seq_one_letter_code
_entity_poly.pdbx_strand_id
1 'polypeptide(L)'
;MAAPTSSNRKVLGRLSLPERNFVAEALRTETVGGVLLLVAAIAALIWANTPIKESYESVRDFHIGPGSLGLDLSLQHWAADGLLAIFFFVAGIELKRELVAGDLRDPKAAALPVIAALCGMAVPALVYTLVNTVGGGSTDGWAVPTATDIAFALAVLAVIGTSLPSALRAFLLTLAVVDDLFAIMIIAIFFTNDLNFAALGGAVLGLARRRGPRPRGLLAAAPQGSTRLVHLRSAGPGHLGPDVQQRRPRHHRRCRHGPDAALPQGGGRAALPR
;
A
#
# COMPACT_ATOMS: atom_id res chain seq x y z
N MET A 1 -47.77 19.16 -40.18
CA MET A 1 -46.66 18.20 -40.30
C MET A 1 -45.47 18.75 -39.53
N ALA A 2 -45.19 18.22 -38.34
CA ALA A 2 -44.01 18.60 -37.55
C ALA A 2 -42.89 17.59 -37.80
N ALA A 3 -41.69 18.07 -38.14
CA ALA A 3 -40.53 17.24 -38.41
C ALA A 3 -39.95 16.67 -37.10
N PRO A 4 -39.54 15.38 -37.06
CA PRO A 4 -38.84 14.84 -35.90
C PRO A 4 -37.37 15.28 -35.93
N THR A 5 -36.89 15.89 -34.85
CA THR A 5 -35.48 16.23 -34.67
C THR A 5 -34.68 14.99 -34.32
N SER A 6 -33.67 14.68 -35.15
CA SER A 6 -32.77 13.54 -34.97
C SER A 6 -31.81 13.77 -33.80
N SER A 7 -31.91 12.92 -32.76
CA SER A 7 -30.99 12.88 -31.62
C SER A 7 -29.65 12.26 -32.04
N ASN A 8 -28.60 13.07 -32.09
CA ASN A 8 -27.24 12.66 -32.40
C ASN A 8 -26.60 12.00 -31.17
N ARG A 9 -26.61 10.66 -31.10
CA ARG A 9 -25.89 9.90 -30.06
C ARG A 9 -24.38 10.02 -30.28
N LYS A 10 -23.73 10.83 -29.44
CA LYS A 10 -22.27 10.87 -29.30
C LYS A 10 -21.78 9.57 -28.64
N VAL A 11 -21.37 8.59 -29.46
CA VAL A 11 -20.90 7.25 -29.04
C VAL A 11 -19.51 7.28 -28.36
N LEU A 12 -18.80 8.41 -28.37
CA LEU A 12 -17.49 8.56 -27.72
C LEU A 12 -17.43 9.84 -26.86
N GLY A 13 -18.40 9.99 -25.96
CA GLY A 13 -18.34 11.00 -24.91
C GLY A 13 -17.33 10.59 -23.84
N ARG A 14 -16.33 11.44 -23.57
CA ARG A 14 -15.41 11.29 -22.45
C ARG A 14 -16.22 10.94 -21.19
N LEU A 15 -15.88 9.82 -20.55
CA LEU A 15 -16.52 9.32 -19.32
C LEU A 15 -16.68 10.46 -18.31
N SER A 16 -17.84 10.50 -17.64
CA SER A 16 -18.17 11.58 -16.71
C SER A 16 -17.17 11.59 -15.53
N LEU A 17 -16.82 12.78 -15.03
CA LEU A 17 -15.85 12.93 -13.93
C LEU A 17 -16.18 12.08 -12.67
N PRO A 18 -17.46 11.85 -12.29
CA PRO A 18 -17.80 10.94 -11.20
C PRO A 18 -17.43 9.48 -11.48
N GLU A 19 -17.64 8.99 -12.72
CA GLU A 19 -17.26 7.64 -13.12
C GLU A 19 -15.74 7.48 -13.15
N ARG A 20 -15.00 8.50 -13.58
CA ARG A 20 -13.52 8.51 -13.52
C ARG A 20 -13.02 8.44 -12.08
N ASN A 21 -13.67 9.14 -11.16
CA ASN A 21 -13.31 9.11 -9.74
C ASN A 21 -13.71 7.78 -9.09
N PHE A 22 -14.84 7.18 -9.47
CA PHE A 22 -15.25 5.87 -9.00
C PHE A 22 -14.31 4.77 -9.51
N VAL A 23 -13.93 4.79 -10.79
CA VAL A 23 -12.95 3.85 -11.36
C VAL A 23 -11.58 4.09 -10.74
N ALA A 24 -11.15 5.33 -10.53
CA ALA A 24 -9.89 5.64 -9.86
C ALA A 24 -9.88 5.20 -8.39
N GLU A 25 -11.00 5.31 -7.67
CA GLU A 25 -11.14 4.88 -6.27
C GLU A 25 -11.26 3.35 -6.16
N ALA A 26 -11.96 2.72 -7.10
CA ALA A 26 -12.00 1.27 -7.23
C ALA A 26 -10.60 0.70 -7.55
N LEU A 27 -9.86 1.33 -8.46
CA LEU A 27 -8.47 0.99 -8.77
C LEU A 27 -7.49 1.30 -7.63
N ARG A 28 -7.84 2.21 -6.72
CA ARG A 28 -7.06 2.50 -5.50
C ARG A 28 -7.21 1.43 -4.42
N THR A 29 -8.14 0.50 -4.57
CA THR A 29 -8.21 -0.67 -3.69
C THR A 29 -7.06 -1.60 -4.08
N GLU A 30 -6.12 -1.84 -3.16
CA GLU A 30 -4.92 -2.68 -3.35
C GLU A 30 -5.26 -4.04 -4.01
N THR A 31 -6.42 -4.60 -3.67
CA THR A 31 -6.94 -5.86 -4.24
C THR A 31 -7.29 -5.77 -5.72
N VAL A 32 -7.85 -4.65 -6.20
CA VAL A 32 -8.28 -4.51 -7.60
C VAL A 32 -7.08 -4.44 -8.52
N GLY A 33 -6.03 -3.70 -8.14
CA GLY A 33 -4.77 -3.67 -8.88
C GLY A 33 -4.15 -5.06 -9.01
N GLY A 34 -4.15 -5.82 -7.91
CA GLY A 34 -3.65 -7.19 -7.89
C GLY A 34 -4.43 -8.17 -8.78
N VAL A 35 -5.76 -8.13 -8.72
CA VAL A 35 -6.63 -8.97 -9.57
C VAL A 35 -6.44 -8.62 -11.05
N LEU A 36 -6.31 -7.32 -11.38
CA LEU A 36 -6.06 -6.88 -12.74
C LEU A 36 -4.72 -7.41 -13.27
N LEU A 37 -3.67 -7.40 -12.46
CA LEU A 37 -2.36 -7.97 -12.81
C LEU A 37 -2.49 -9.47 -13.12
N LEU A 38 -3.15 -10.23 -12.24
CA LEU A 38 -3.36 -11.66 -12.45
C LEU A 38 -4.16 -11.96 -13.73
N VAL A 39 -5.24 -11.23 -13.98
CA VAL A 39 -6.04 -11.39 -15.20
C VAL A 39 -5.21 -11.03 -16.43
N ALA A 40 -4.41 -9.96 -16.39
CA ALA A 40 -3.52 -9.58 -17.47
C ALA A 40 -2.45 -10.65 -17.75
N ALA A 41 -1.85 -11.24 -16.72
CA ALA A 41 -0.88 -12.31 -16.85
C ALA A 41 -1.50 -13.57 -17.48
N ILE A 42 -2.70 -13.98 -17.02
CA ILE A 42 -3.44 -15.10 -17.61
C ILE A 42 -3.80 -14.82 -19.07
N ALA A 43 -4.29 -13.61 -19.38
CA ALA A 43 -4.63 -13.22 -20.74
C ALA A 43 -3.39 -13.24 -21.65
N ALA A 44 -2.25 -12.73 -21.18
CA ALA A 44 -0.98 -12.78 -21.89
C ALA A 44 -0.52 -14.23 -22.13
N LEU A 45 -0.63 -15.10 -21.13
CA LEU A 45 -0.27 -16.51 -21.26
C LEU A 45 -1.16 -17.23 -22.30
N ILE A 46 -2.47 -17.01 -22.27
CA ILE A 46 -3.40 -17.57 -23.26
C ILE A 46 -3.07 -17.02 -24.66
N TRP A 47 -2.84 -15.72 -24.79
CA TRP A 47 -2.52 -15.10 -26.07
C TRP A 47 -1.20 -15.63 -26.66
N ALA A 48 -0.17 -15.81 -25.84
CA ALA A 48 1.12 -16.34 -26.28
C ALA A 48 1.08 -17.84 -26.66
N ASN A 49 0.13 -18.62 -26.13
CA ASN A 49 0.04 -20.07 -26.35
C ASN A 49 -1.07 -20.48 -27.35
N THR A 50 -1.78 -19.53 -27.95
CA THR A 50 -2.86 -19.80 -28.91
C THR A 50 -2.38 -19.67 -30.37
N PRO A 51 -3.16 -20.14 -31.36
CA PRO A 51 -2.81 -20.02 -32.78
C PRO A 51 -2.58 -18.58 -33.28
N ILE A 52 -2.99 -17.58 -32.51
CA ILE A 52 -2.78 -16.15 -32.77
C ILE A 52 -1.46 -15.61 -32.17
N LYS A 53 -0.52 -16.46 -31.78
CA LYS A 53 0.78 -16.07 -31.20
C LYS A 53 1.57 -15.08 -32.07
N GLU A 54 1.45 -15.15 -33.40
CA GLU A 54 2.12 -14.23 -34.33
C GLU A 54 1.62 -12.78 -34.15
N SER A 55 0.34 -12.62 -33.80
CA SER A 55 -0.20 -11.31 -33.42
C SER A 55 0.38 -10.80 -32.10
N TYR A 56 0.67 -11.68 -31.15
CA TYR A 56 1.36 -11.29 -29.91
C TYR A 56 2.80 -10.88 -30.21
N GLU A 57 3.51 -11.67 -31.02
CA GLU A 57 4.89 -11.43 -31.47
C GLU A 57 5.05 -10.11 -32.23
N SER A 58 4.18 -9.83 -33.20
CA SER A 58 4.18 -8.54 -33.90
C SER A 58 3.92 -7.34 -33.00
N VAL A 59 3.08 -7.47 -31.96
CA VAL A 59 2.81 -6.38 -31.01
C VAL A 59 4.01 -6.15 -30.08
N ARG A 60 4.61 -7.22 -29.52
CA ARG A 60 5.79 -7.09 -28.63
C ARG A 60 7.00 -6.51 -29.36
N ASP A 61 7.16 -6.84 -30.63
CA ASP A 61 8.29 -6.41 -31.46
C ASP A 61 7.98 -5.12 -32.23
N PHE A 62 6.82 -4.50 -31.99
CA PHE A 62 6.50 -3.21 -32.57
C PHE A 62 7.41 -2.13 -31.98
N HIS A 63 8.21 -1.49 -32.83
CA HIS A 63 9.17 -0.49 -32.39
C HIS A 63 8.53 0.90 -32.32
N ILE A 64 8.77 1.59 -31.20
CA ILE A 64 8.24 2.93 -30.92
C ILE A 64 9.39 3.80 -30.43
N GLY A 65 9.61 4.94 -31.08
CA GLY A 65 10.43 6.02 -30.52
C GLY A 65 11.19 6.82 -31.57
N PRO A 66 11.74 7.98 -31.18
CA PRO A 66 12.55 8.77 -32.08
C PRO A 66 13.92 8.10 -32.27
N GLY A 67 14.13 7.47 -33.43
CA GLY A 67 15.42 6.86 -33.79
C GLY A 67 16.60 7.85 -33.75
N SER A 68 16.36 9.16 -33.84
CA SER A 68 17.38 10.22 -33.72
C SER A 68 18.07 10.29 -32.36
N LEU A 69 17.47 9.72 -31.30
CA LEU A 69 18.04 9.66 -29.95
C LEU A 69 18.54 8.25 -29.58
N GLY A 70 18.55 7.30 -30.53
CA GLY A 70 18.86 5.89 -30.25
C GLY A 70 17.78 5.18 -29.43
N LEU A 71 16.58 5.75 -29.35
CA LEU A 71 15.43 5.22 -28.61
C LEU A 71 14.47 4.43 -29.53
N ASP A 72 15.02 3.65 -30.45
CA ASP A 72 14.22 2.74 -31.27
C ASP A 72 14.03 1.42 -30.51
N LEU A 73 13.10 1.44 -29.56
CA LEU A 73 12.86 0.34 -28.64
C LEU A 73 11.56 -0.38 -29.02
N SER A 74 11.58 -1.71 -28.96
CA SER A 74 10.36 -2.49 -29.09
C SER A 74 9.40 -2.22 -27.93
N LEU A 75 8.11 -2.49 -28.15
CA LEU A 75 7.09 -2.34 -27.12
C LEU A 75 7.41 -3.20 -25.88
N GLN A 76 8.02 -4.36 -26.08
CA GLN A 76 8.55 -5.18 -24.98
C GLN A 76 9.58 -4.43 -24.13
N HIS A 77 10.55 -3.74 -24.74
CA HIS A 77 11.55 -2.97 -24.00
C HIS A 77 10.94 -1.76 -23.30
N TRP A 78 9.99 -1.06 -23.93
CA TRP A 78 9.24 0.01 -23.25
C TRP A 78 8.46 -0.49 -22.04
N ALA A 79 7.83 -1.66 -22.17
CA ALA A 79 7.11 -2.28 -21.07
C ALA A 79 8.06 -2.78 -19.98
N ALA A 80 9.17 -3.43 -20.34
CA ALA A 80 10.13 -3.98 -19.40
C ALA A 80 10.93 -2.88 -18.70
N ASP A 81 11.62 -2.00 -19.42
CA ASP A 81 12.52 -1.02 -18.83
C ASP A 81 11.81 0.29 -18.48
N GLY A 82 10.92 0.75 -19.35
CA GLY A 82 10.20 2.01 -19.17
C GLY A 82 9.18 1.96 -18.04
N LEU A 83 8.32 0.95 -18.01
CA LEU A 83 7.32 0.81 -16.94
C LEU A 83 7.99 0.47 -15.60
N LEU A 84 9.04 -0.35 -15.61
CA LEU A 84 9.85 -0.66 -14.43
C LEU A 84 10.56 0.58 -13.88
N ALA A 85 11.09 1.46 -14.74
CA ALA A 85 11.67 2.73 -14.30
C ALA A 85 10.63 3.63 -13.60
N ILE A 86 9.39 3.69 -14.10
CA ILE A 86 8.30 4.42 -13.44
C ILE A 86 7.94 3.76 -12.10
N PHE A 87 7.83 2.43 -12.09
CA PHE A 87 7.53 1.64 -10.90
C PHE A 87 8.57 1.91 -9.78
N PHE A 88 9.86 1.77 -10.08
CA PHE A 88 10.93 2.03 -9.12
C PHE A 88 11.04 3.51 -8.74
N PHE A 89 10.65 4.44 -9.61
CA PHE A 89 10.56 5.84 -9.22
C PHE A 89 9.50 6.09 -8.15
N VAL A 90 8.31 5.48 -8.29
CA VAL A 90 7.25 5.57 -7.29
C VAL A 90 7.66 4.84 -6.00
N ALA A 91 8.19 3.61 -6.12
CA ALA A 91 8.70 2.84 -4.98
C ALA A 91 9.82 3.59 -4.24
N GLY A 92 10.73 4.26 -4.96
CA GLY A 92 11.79 5.07 -4.38
C GLY A 92 11.29 6.30 -3.61
N ILE A 93 10.17 6.90 -4.03
CA ILE A 93 9.52 7.98 -3.26
C ILE A 93 8.90 7.43 -1.97
N GLU A 94 8.26 6.26 -2.04
CA GLU A 94 7.65 5.62 -0.86
C GLU A 94 8.74 5.17 0.13
N LEU A 95 9.81 4.55 -0.36
CA LEU A 95 10.97 4.20 0.45
C LEU A 95 11.57 5.44 1.14
N LYS A 96 11.70 6.56 0.42
CA LYS A 96 12.17 7.80 1.03
C LYS A 96 11.25 8.28 2.14
N ARG A 97 9.93 8.15 1.99
CA ARG A 97 8.96 8.49 3.04
C ARG A 97 9.17 7.60 4.26
N GLU A 98 9.34 6.30 4.04
CA GLU A 98 9.54 5.31 5.11
C GLU A 98 10.86 5.53 5.87
N LEU A 99 11.93 5.88 5.16
CA LEU A 99 13.23 6.22 5.77
C LEU A 99 13.20 7.51 6.61
N VAL A 100 12.35 8.48 6.24
CA VAL A 100 12.30 9.80 6.91
C VAL A 100 11.29 9.84 8.04
N ALA A 101 10.13 9.22 7.86
CA ALA A 101 8.98 9.36 8.75
C ALA A 101 8.32 8.03 9.16
N GLY A 102 8.82 6.90 8.66
CA GLY A 102 8.28 5.57 8.95
C GLY A 102 9.17 4.75 9.89
N ASP A 103 8.91 3.45 9.89
CA ASP A 103 9.53 2.45 10.77
C ASP A 103 10.99 2.19 10.39
N LEU A 104 11.38 2.45 9.14
CA LEU A 104 12.79 2.36 8.69
C LEU A 104 13.68 3.50 9.20
N ARG A 105 13.13 4.51 9.87
CA ARG A 105 13.92 5.60 10.44
C ARG A 105 14.75 5.15 11.65
N ASP A 106 14.26 4.19 12.43
CA ASP A 106 15.00 3.61 13.55
C ASP A 106 15.81 2.41 13.06
N PRO A 107 17.16 2.45 13.11
CA PRO A 107 18.01 1.33 12.70
C PRO A 107 17.68 0.02 13.42
N LYS A 108 17.20 0.09 14.67
CA LYS A 108 16.82 -1.11 15.43
C LYS A 108 15.57 -1.77 14.87
N ALA A 109 14.58 -0.98 14.45
CA ALA A 109 13.36 -1.47 13.83
C ALA A 109 13.62 -1.96 12.40
N ALA A 110 14.50 -1.26 11.65
CA ALA A 110 14.87 -1.60 10.28
C ALA A 110 15.72 -2.88 10.17
N ALA A 111 16.46 -3.26 11.22
CA ALA A 111 17.36 -4.40 11.18
C ALA A 111 16.65 -5.71 10.82
N LEU A 112 15.46 -5.95 11.36
CA LEU A 112 14.73 -7.20 11.12
C LEU A 112 14.29 -7.34 9.64
N PRO A 113 13.56 -6.38 9.02
CA PRO A 113 13.25 -6.43 7.60
C PRO A 113 14.48 -6.54 6.69
N VAL A 114 15.55 -5.81 6.99
CA VAL A 114 16.77 -5.81 6.18
C VAL A 114 17.47 -7.18 6.20
N ILE A 115 17.66 -7.77 7.38
CA ILE A 115 18.28 -9.09 7.50
C ILE A 115 17.39 -10.15 6.83
N ALA A 116 16.08 -10.06 7.02
CA ALA A 116 15.12 -10.98 6.40
C ALA A 116 15.17 -10.92 4.87
N ALA A 117 15.21 -9.72 4.27
CA ALA A 117 15.37 -9.54 2.83
C ALA A 117 16.70 -10.10 2.32
N LEU A 118 17.83 -9.75 2.98
CA LEU A 118 19.15 -10.26 2.58
C LEU A 118 19.22 -11.80 2.61
N CYS A 119 18.70 -12.43 3.66
CA CYS A 119 18.60 -13.89 3.72
C CYS A 119 17.64 -14.44 2.67
N GLY A 120 16.51 -13.75 2.44
CA GLY A 120 15.50 -14.08 1.43
C GLY A 120 16.06 -14.09 0.01
N MET A 121 17.05 -13.26 -0.29
CA MET A 121 17.74 -13.24 -1.59
C MET A 121 18.95 -14.18 -1.65
N ALA A 122 19.74 -14.25 -0.58
CA ALA A 122 20.96 -15.05 -0.56
C ALA A 122 20.68 -16.55 -0.68
N VAL A 123 19.61 -17.05 -0.04
CA VAL A 123 19.28 -18.48 -0.07
C VAL A 123 18.89 -18.95 -1.49
N PRO A 124 17.92 -18.33 -2.20
CA PRO A 124 17.59 -18.72 -3.57
C PRO A 124 18.77 -18.59 -4.54
N ALA A 125 19.58 -17.53 -4.41
CA ALA A 125 20.79 -17.36 -5.22
C ALA A 125 21.79 -18.52 -5.01
N LEU A 126 22.02 -18.90 -3.75
CA LEU A 126 22.93 -19.99 -3.41
C LEU A 126 22.40 -21.34 -3.92
N VAL A 127 21.10 -21.58 -3.79
CA VAL A 127 20.46 -22.80 -4.31
C VAL A 127 20.61 -22.88 -5.82
N TYR A 128 20.33 -21.78 -6.55
CA TYR A 128 20.49 -21.75 -8.00
C TYR A 128 21.93 -22.00 -8.44
N THR A 129 22.89 -21.34 -7.81
CA THR A 129 24.31 -21.49 -8.16
C THR A 129 24.81 -22.89 -7.86
N LEU A 130 24.43 -23.48 -6.72
CA LEU A 130 24.80 -24.86 -6.38
C LEU A 130 24.19 -25.86 -7.36
N VAL A 131 22.90 -25.74 -7.67
CA VAL A 131 22.23 -26.65 -8.61
C VAL A 131 22.82 -26.55 -10.02
N ASN A 132 23.10 -25.35 -10.52
CA ASN A 132 23.66 -25.18 -11.86
C ASN A 132 25.15 -25.57 -11.93
N THR A 133 25.94 -25.35 -10.88
CA THR A 133 27.34 -25.79 -10.86
C THR A 133 27.46 -27.32 -10.83
N VAL A 134 26.61 -28.00 -10.06
CA VAL A 134 26.59 -29.47 -10.00
C VAL A 134 25.95 -30.09 -11.25
N GLY A 135 24.90 -29.45 -11.78
CA GLY A 135 24.15 -29.92 -12.94
C GLY A 135 24.74 -29.54 -14.30
N GLY A 136 25.84 -28.77 -14.35
CA GLY A 136 26.46 -28.31 -15.59
C GLY A 136 25.66 -27.23 -16.35
N GLY A 137 24.82 -26.47 -15.65
CA GLY A 137 24.04 -25.35 -16.19
C GLY A 137 24.82 -24.03 -16.20
N SER A 138 24.20 -22.96 -16.71
CA SER A 138 24.75 -21.61 -16.62
C SER A 138 24.61 -21.07 -15.19
N THR A 139 25.63 -20.32 -14.74
CA THR A 139 25.65 -19.64 -13.44
C THR A 139 25.29 -18.16 -13.55
N ASP A 140 25.06 -17.67 -14.76
CA ASP A 140 24.82 -16.24 -15.04
C ASP A 140 23.45 -15.77 -14.52
N GLY A 141 22.49 -16.69 -14.40
CA GLY A 141 21.11 -16.39 -13.98
C GLY A 141 20.87 -16.39 -12.46
N TRP A 142 21.91 -16.27 -11.63
CA TRP A 142 21.76 -16.39 -10.17
C TRP A 142 20.85 -15.33 -9.53
N ALA A 143 20.68 -14.18 -10.18
CA ALA A 143 19.80 -13.10 -9.73
C ALA A 143 18.32 -13.31 -10.13
N VAL A 144 18.02 -14.23 -11.05
CA VAL A 144 16.63 -14.54 -11.45
C VAL A 144 15.77 -15.00 -10.26
N PRO A 145 16.21 -15.98 -9.43
CA PRO A 145 15.42 -16.44 -8.28
C PRO A 145 15.42 -15.47 -7.08
N THR A 146 16.20 -14.39 -7.13
CA THR A 146 16.20 -13.36 -6.07
C THR A 146 15.18 -12.27 -6.31
N ALA A 147 14.57 -12.21 -7.50
CA ALA A 147 13.57 -11.20 -7.82
C ALA A 147 12.22 -11.56 -7.20
N THR A 148 11.72 -10.72 -6.31
CA THR A 148 10.38 -10.81 -5.74
C THR A 148 9.49 -9.76 -6.40
N ASP A 149 8.32 -10.12 -6.91
CA ASP A 149 7.34 -9.16 -7.42
C ASP A 149 6.41 -8.71 -6.27
N ILE A 150 6.66 -7.53 -5.72
CA ILE A 150 5.83 -6.94 -4.66
C ILE A 150 4.38 -6.74 -5.11
N ALA A 151 4.10 -6.42 -6.37
CA ALA A 151 2.73 -6.19 -6.84
C ALA A 151 1.93 -7.49 -6.80
N PHE A 152 2.54 -8.59 -7.22
CA PHE A 152 1.95 -9.92 -7.11
C PHE A 152 1.86 -10.39 -5.65
N ALA A 153 2.91 -10.19 -4.85
CA ALA A 153 2.90 -10.58 -3.43
C ALA A 153 1.81 -9.83 -2.65
N LEU A 154 1.68 -8.51 -2.85
CA LEU A 154 0.64 -7.69 -2.24
C LEU A 154 -0.76 -8.04 -2.76
N ALA A 155 -0.90 -8.42 -4.05
CA ALA A 155 -2.16 -8.91 -4.59
C ALA A 155 -2.66 -10.15 -3.84
N VAL A 156 -1.78 -11.15 -3.70
CA VAL A 156 -2.08 -12.38 -2.97
C VAL A 156 -2.34 -12.07 -1.49
N LEU A 157 -1.54 -11.19 -0.89
CA LEU A 157 -1.73 -10.72 0.48
C LEU A 157 -3.06 -9.99 0.67
N ALA A 158 -3.54 -9.23 -0.32
CA ALA A 158 -4.82 -8.53 -0.24
C ALA A 158 -6.01 -9.50 -0.34
N VAL A 159 -5.86 -10.63 -1.03
CA VAL A 159 -6.88 -11.68 -1.13
C VAL A 159 -6.91 -12.54 0.12
N ILE A 160 -5.76 -12.96 0.63
CA ILE A 160 -5.64 -13.92 1.76
C ILE A 160 -5.51 -13.20 3.12
N GLY A 161 -5.07 -11.95 3.14
CA GLY A 161 -4.65 -11.22 4.34
C GLY A 161 -5.78 -10.68 5.21
N THR A 162 -7.04 -11.01 4.93
CA THR A 162 -8.17 -10.71 5.84
C THR A 162 -7.99 -11.36 7.21
N SER A 163 -7.16 -12.41 7.31
CA SER A 163 -6.82 -13.10 8.55
C SER A 163 -5.51 -12.64 9.22
N LEU A 164 -4.78 -11.69 8.65
CA LEU A 164 -3.46 -11.29 9.15
C LEU A 164 -3.51 -10.06 10.06
N PRO A 165 -2.79 -10.07 11.20
CA PRO A 165 -2.64 -8.90 12.06
C PRO A 165 -2.10 -7.70 11.29
N SER A 166 -2.56 -6.49 11.64
CA SER A 166 -2.12 -5.24 10.99
C SER A 166 -0.60 -5.06 11.02
N ALA A 167 0.05 -5.46 12.12
CA ALA A 167 1.49 -5.42 12.26
C ALA A 167 2.22 -6.32 11.24
N LEU A 168 1.68 -7.50 10.92
CA LEU A 168 2.31 -8.41 9.94
C LEU A 168 2.18 -7.85 8.52
N ARG A 169 1.05 -7.23 8.19
CA ARG A 169 0.88 -6.56 6.89
C ARG A 169 1.87 -5.41 6.69
N ALA A 170 2.04 -4.57 7.71
CA ALA A 170 3.03 -3.48 7.69
C ALA A 170 4.47 -4.02 7.56
N PHE A 171 4.80 -5.09 8.30
CA PHE A 171 6.09 -5.76 8.21
C PHE A 171 6.35 -6.34 6.81
N LEU A 172 5.39 -7.07 6.24
CA LEU A 172 5.53 -7.69 4.91
C LEU A 172 5.66 -6.63 3.81
N LEU A 173 4.91 -5.53 3.90
CA LEU A 173 5.04 -4.41 2.97
C LEU A 173 6.43 -3.78 3.05
N THR A 174 6.95 -3.56 4.26
CA THR A 174 8.29 -3.00 4.47
C THR A 174 9.38 -3.94 3.97
N LEU A 175 9.26 -5.23 4.27
CA LEU A 175 10.18 -6.27 3.79
C LEU A 175 10.21 -6.31 2.26
N ALA A 176 9.05 -6.27 1.60
CA ALA A 176 8.99 -6.31 0.14
C ALA A 176 9.63 -5.08 -0.52
N VAL A 177 9.43 -3.87 0.03
CA VAL A 177 10.08 -2.65 -0.51
C VAL A 177 11.60 -2.70 -0.34
N VAL A 178 12.09 -3.22 0.80
CA VAL A 178 13.53 -3.37 1.06
C VAL A 178 14.14 -4.44 0.15
N ASP A 179 13.44 -5.56 -0.07
CA ASP A 179 13.86 -6.62 -0.99
C ASP A 179 13.99 -6.12 -2.44
N ASP A 180 12.98 -5.40 -2.95
CA ASP A 180 13.00 -4.77 -4.27
C ASP A 180 14.20 -3.82 -4.46
N LEU A 181 14.52 -3.03 -3.43
CA LEU A 181 15.67 -2.13 -3.45
C LEU A 181 16.99 -2.90 -3.57
N PHE A 182 17.13 -3.99 -2.83
CA PHE A 182 18.33 -4.82 -2.93
C PHE A 182 18.40 -5.54 -4.27
N ALA A 183 17.27 -6.02 -4.80
CA ALA A 183 17.21 -6.66 -6.11
C ALA A 183 17.70 -5.72 -7.22
N ILE A 184 17.18 -4.48 -7.27
CA ILE A 184 17.64 -3.50 -8.27
C ILE A 184 19.10 -3.07 -8.05
N MET A 185 19.56 -2.98 -6.79
CA MET A 185 20.97 -2.68 -6.49
C MET A 185 21.91 -3.78 -6.99
N ILE A 186 21.54 -5.04 -6.79
CA ILE A 186 22.29 -6.20 -7.27
C ILE A 186 22.36 -6.18 -8.80
N ILE A 187 21.22 -6.02 -9.48
CA ILE A 187 21.18 -5.96 -10.95
C ILE A 187 22.04 -4.79 -11.45
N ALA A 188 21.92 -3.60 -10.84
CA ALA A 188 22.68 -2.42 -11.25
C ALA A 188 24.19 -2.58 -11.07
N ILE A 189 24.67 -3.27 -10.02
CA ILE A 189 26.11 -3.43 -9.74
C ILE A 189 26.71 -4.60 -10.53
N PHE A 190 26.00 -5.72 -10.63
CA PHE A 190 26.56 -6.97 -11.17
C PHE A 190 26.21 -7.23 -12.64
N PHE A 191 25.12 -6.65 -13.17
CA PHE A 191 24.64 -6.90 -14.53
C PHE A 191 24.77 -5.69 -15.47
N THR A 192 25.37 -4.59 -15.01
CA THR A 192 25.66 -3.43 -15.87
C THR A 192 26.98 -3.62 -16.60
N ASN A 193 26.92 -3.77 -17.92
CA ASN A 193 28.11 -3.91 -18.77
C ASN A 193 28.56 -2.57 -19.38
N ASP A 194 27.60 -1.75 -19.82
CA ASP A 194 27.86 -0.50 -20.53
C ASP A 194 27.17 0.69 -19.85
N LEU A 195 27.93 1.75 -19.59
CA LEU A 195 27.41 3.00 -19.02
C LEU A 195 27.58 4.15 -20.01
N ASN A 196 26.45 4.68 -20.49
CA ASN A 196 26.45 5.91 -21.26
C ASN A 196 26.57 7.12 -20.31
N PHE A 197 27.80 7.61 -20.13
CA PHE A 197 28.09 8.76 -19.26
C PHE A 197 27.36 10.05 -19.66
N ALA A 198 27.06 10.24 -20.94
CA ALA A 198 26.30 11.42 -21.40
C ALA A 198 24.84 11.35 -20.92
N ALA A 199 24.20 10.18 -21.04
CA ALA A 199 22.86 9.96 -20.51
C ALA A 199 22.83 10.09 -18.97
N LEU A 200 23.83 9.52 -18.28
CA LEU A 200 23.96 9.63 -16.82
C LEU A 200 24.12 11.09 -16.37
N GLY A 201 25.01 11.84 -17.04
CA GLY A 201 25.20 13.28 -16.78
C GLY A 201 23.92 14.08 -17.02
N GLY A 202 23.18 13.77 -18.08
CA GLY A 202 21.86 14.35 -18.36
C GLY A 202 20.83 14.08 -17.26
N ALA A 203 20.76 12.84 -16.76
CA ALA A 203 19.87 12.47 -15.67
C ALA A 203 20.22 13.22 -14.37
N VAL A 204 21.50 13.28 -14.00
CA VAL A 204 21.99 14.02 -12.82
C VAL A 204 21.68 15.50 -12.94
N LEU A 205 21.91 16.11 -14.12
CA LEU A 205 21.62 17.52 -14.37
C LEU A 205 20.11 17.81 -14.24
N GLY A 206 19.25 16.94 -14.77
CA GLY A 206 17.80 17.03 -14.62
C GLY A 206 17.37 17.01 -13.16
N LEU A 207 17.94 16.10 -12.37
CA LEU A 207 17.69 16.02 -10.92
C LEU A 207 18.23 17.25 -10.15
N ALA A 208 19.41 17.74 -10.52
CA ALA A 208 20.04 18.91 -9.91
C ALA A 208 19.25 20.19 -10.21
N ARG A 209 18.74 20.36 -11.44
CA ARG A 209 17.92 21.50 -11.84
C ARG A 209 16.62 21.59 -11.02
N ARG A 210 16.01 20.45 -10.69
CA ARG A 210 14.84 20.38 -9.79
C ARG A 210 15.17 20.75 -8.33
N ARG A 211 16.42 20.62 -7.90
CA ARG A 211 16.92 21.02 -6.57
C ARG A 211 17.42 22.46 -6.50
N GLY A 212 17.25 23.28 -7.54
CA GLY A 212 17.59 24.70 -7.52
C GLY A 212 17.05 25.41 -6.28
N PRO A 213 17.75 26.44 -5.75
CA PRO A 213 17.48 27.04 -4.46
C PRO A 213 16.02 27.48 -4.37
N ARG A 214 15.23 26.76 -3.56
CA ARG A 214 13.85 27.16 -3.29
C ARG A 214 13.90 28.51 -2.57
N PRO A 215 13.20 29.55 -3.04
CA PRO A 215 13.12 30.80 -2.31
C PRO A 215 12.53 30.50 -0.93
N ARG A 216 13.25 30.92 0.12
CA ARG A 216 12.97 30.67 1.55
C ARG A 216 11.58 31.15 2.03
N GLY A 217 10.77 31.77 1.17
CA GLY A 217 9.47 32.37 1.51
C GLY A 217 8.22 31.48 1.34
N LEU A 218 8.33 30.25 0.81
CA LEU A 218 7.16 29.41 0.51
C LEU A 218 7.00 28.18 1.43
N LEU A 219 7.36 28.31 2.71
CA LEU A 219 7.13 27.27 3.73
C LEU A 219 6.07 27.67 4.78
N ALA A 220 5.36 28.78 4.57
CA ALA A 220 4.36 29.28 5.52
C ALA A 220 2.91 28.85 5.24
N ALA A 221 2.65 27.92 4.32
CA ALA A 221 1.28 27.49 4.01
C ALA A 221 1.18 25.99 3.72
N ALA A 222 1.36 25.17 4.76
CA ALA A 222 0.76 23.84 4.80
C ALA A 222 -0.32 23.86 5.88
N PRO A 223 -1.61 23.64 5.55
CA PRO A 223 -2.66 23.55 6.56
C PRO A 223 -2.47 22.23 7.33
N GLN A 224 -2.01 22.34 8.57
CA GLN A 224 -2.12 21.26 9.55
C GLN A 224 -3.60 21.08 9.90
N GLY A 225 -4.27 20.09 9.33
CA GLY A 225 -5.66 19.86 9.65
C GLY A 225 -6.25 18.62 9.03
N SER A 226 -5.85 17.42 9.52
CA SER A 226 -6.76 16.27 9.55
C SER A 226 -6.21 15.05 10.33
N THR A 227 -5.81 15.24 11.58
CA THR A 227 -5.43 14.10 12.47
C THR A 227 -6.24 14.07 13.78
N ARG A 228 -7.43 14.69 13.79
CA ARG A 228 -8.25 14.83 15.01
C ARG A 228 -9.68 14.29 14.90
N LEU A 229 -9.90 13.24 14.11
CA LEU A 229 -11.24 12.62 14.01
C LEU A 229 -11.25 11.09 13.97
N VAL A 230 -10.22 10.42 14.50
CA VAL A 230 -10.17 8.95 14.64
C VAL A 230 -10.20 8.49 16.11
N HIS A 231 -10.49 9.39 17.07
CA HIS A 231 -10.51 9.02 18.49
C HIS A 231 -11.91 9.01 19.16
N LEU A 232 -13.01 9.12 18.40
CA LEU A 232 -14.37 9.15 18.95
C LEU A 232 -15.30 8.08 18.36
N ARG A 233 -14.81 6.84 18.23
CA ARG A 233 -15.70 5.70 17.92
C ARG A 233 -15.34 4.39 18.65
N SER A 234 -14.79 4.50 19.86
CA SER A 234 -14.61 3.37 20.79
C SER A 234 -15.46 3.51 22.06
N ALA A 235 -16.76 3.80 21.89
CA ALA A 235 -17.74 3.56 22.93
C ALA A 235 -18.61 2.38 22.47
N GLY A 236 -18.27 1.18 22.97
CA GLY A 236 -19.04 -0.03 22.71
C GLY A 236 -20.43 0.03 23.37
N PRO A 237 -21.37 -0.83 22.92
CA PRO A 237 -22.68 -0.94 23.52
C PRO A 237 -22.56 -1.67 24.87
N GLY A 238 -22.53 -0.90 25.96
CA GLY A 238 -22.57 -1.42 27.32
C GLY A 238 -23.97 -1.95 27.66
N HIS A 239 -24.01 -3.25 27.96
CA HIS A 239 -24.89 -3.94 28.90
C HIS A 239 -26.10 -3.17 29.45
N LEU A 240 -27.30 -3.60 29.04
CA LEU A 240 -28.51 -3.45 29.84
C LEU A 240 -28.40 -4.35 31.09
N GLY A 241 -28.59 -3.75 32.27
CA GLY A 241 -28.80 -4.42 33.55
C GLY A 241 -29.22 -3.35 34.58
N PRO A 242 -30.30 -3.56 35.35
CA PRO A 242 -30.99 -2.51 36.08
C PRO A 242 -30.36 -2.28 37.46
N ASP A 243 -30.61 -1.09 38.00
CA ASP A 243 -30.67 -0.73 39.42
C ASP A 243 -29.88 0.54 39.79
N VAL A 244 -30.48 1.26 40.74
CA VAL A 244 -29.96 2.44 41.45
C VAL A 244 -30.21 3.77 40.74
N GLN A 245 -31.49 4.17 40.72
CA GLN A 245 -31.83 5.59 40.69
C GLN A 245 -33.04 5.88 41.58
N GLN A 246 -32.78 6.13 42.86
CA GLN A 246 -33.62 7.01 43.68
C GLN A 246 -32.93 7.33 45.02
N ARG A 247 -32.13 8.40 45.05
CA ARG A 247 -31.84 9.15 46.28
C ARG A 247 -31.72 10.66 46.01
N ARG A 248 -32.71 11.37 46.57
CA ARG A 248 -32.77 12.78 47.04
C ARG A 248 -33.06 13.89 46.00
N PRO A 249 -33.61 15.07 46.41
CA PRO A 249 -33.83 15.57 47.78
C PRO A 249 -35.27 16.03 48.13
N ARG A 250 -35.52 16.08 49.45
CA ARG A 250 -36.77 16.48 50.11
C ARG A 250 -37.06 17.97 49.91
N HIS A 251 -38.26 18.32 49.45
CA HIS A 251 -38.85 19.65 49.57
C HIS A 251 -39.99 19.67 50.60
N HIS A 252 -39.97 20.74 51.39
CA HIS A 252 -40.96 21.17 52.38
C HIS A 252 -42.42 20.95 51.99
N ARG A 253 -43.19 20.33 52.89
CA ARG A 253 -44.60 20.67 53.12
C ARG A 253 -44.89 20.73 54.62
N ARG A 254 -45.61 21.79 55.00
CA ARG A 254 -46.01 22.17 56.36
C ARG A 254 -47.53 21.97 56.48
N CYS A 255 -47.98 21.76 57.72
CA CYS A 255 -49.37 21.80 58.24
C CYS A 255 -50.20 20.52 57.99
N ARG A 256 -50.93 19.92 58.95
CA ARG A 256 -51.60 20.41 60.18
C ARG A 256 -52.05 19.21 61.06
N HIS A 257 -52.20 19.45 62.38
CA HIS A 257 -53.03 18.75 63.43
C HIS A 257 -52.94 17.21 63.56
N GLY A 258 -52.87 16.57 64.73
CA GLY A 258 -53.19 16.86 66.14
C GLY A 258 -52.70 15.67 67.01
N PRO A 259 -52.98 15.63 68.32
CA PRO A 259 -52.05 15.09 69.33
C PRO A 259 -52.41 13.68 69.84
N ASP A 260 -51.42 12.96 70.39
CA ASP A 260 -51.42 12.43 71.77
C ASP A 260 -50.48 11.22 71.98
N ALA A 261 -49.94 11.21 73.21
CA ALA A 261 -49.57 10.05 74.03
C ALA A 261 -48.23 9.29 73.84
N ALA A 262 -47.43 9.40 74.91
CA ALA A 262 -46.77 8.31 75.65
C ALA A 262 -45.45 7.68 75.14
N LEU A 263 -44.35 8.09 75.77
CA LEU A 263 -43.39 7.31 76.61
C LEU A 263 -43.51 5.75 76.62
N PRO A 264 -42.49 5.00 77.11
CA PRO A 264 -41.06 5.02 76.77
C PRO A 264 -40.39 3.61 76.84
N GLN A 265 -39.05 3.59 76.66
CA GLN A 265 -38.07 2.67 77.27
C GLN A 265 -37.96 1.18 76.87
N GLY A 266 -36.70 0.74 76.91
CA GLY A 266 -36.25 -0.65 77.08
C GLY A 266 -35.92 -1.33 75.76
N GLY A 267 -34.71 -1.85 75.51
CA GLY A 267 -33.67 -2.32 76.41
C GLY A 267 -33.14 -3.66 75.87
N GLY A 268 -31.85 -3.93 76.05
CA GLY A 268 -31.27 -5.27 75.92
C GLY A 268 -30.79 -5.63 74.51
N ARG A 269 -29.47 -5.67 74.30
CA ARG A 269 -28.62 -6.88 74.44
C ARG A 269 -28.84 -7.86 73.28
N ALA A 270 -27.90 -7.91 72.33
CA ALA A 270 -26.69 -8.74 72.40
C ALA A 270 -26.99 -10.19 72.01
N ALA A 271 -26.45 -10.63 70.87
CA ALA A 271 -25.84 -11.96 70.68
C ALA A 271 -25.52 -12.18 69.19
N LEU A 272 -24.22 -12.11 68.88
CA LEU A 272 -23.51 -13.03 67.98
C LEU A 272 -23.75 -14.50 68.45
N PRO A 273 -23.42 -15.58 67.70
CA PRO A 273 -22.31 -15.65 66.74
C PRO A 273 -22.48 -16.61 65.53
N ARG A 274 -21.41 -16.60 64.71
CA ARG A 274 -20.92 -17.62 63.75
C ARG A 274 -21.59 -17.72 62.39
#